data_AF-A0A5R2MXR1-F1
#
_entry.id   AF-A0A5R2MXR1-F1
#
_cell.length_a   1.000
_cell.length_b   1.000
_cell.length_c   1.000
_cell.angle_alpha   90.00
_cell.angle_beta   90.00
_cell.angle_gamma   90.00
#
_symmetry.space_group_name_H-M   'P 1'
#
loop_
_entity.id
_entity.type
_entity.pdbx_description
1 polymer ?
#
loop_
_entity_poly.entity_id
_entity_poly.type
_entity_poly.pdbx_seq_one_letter_code
_entity_poly.pdbx_strand_id
1 'polypeptide(L)'
;QLMGLWNAGEPSCGQVLESIAETNLFEIPDRLKAALAARMTPADNARAEDERADPPTEGLQALLEFLECPFSMIEPYAAYVAHEASYDTHQGVKGLEFDRVMVLMDDSEARGF
;
A
#
# COMPACT_ATOMS: atom_id res chain seq x y z
N GLN A 1 23.48 2.34 -9.28
CA GLN A 1 23.26 2.30 -7.81
C GLN A 1 22.04 3.13 -7.49
N LEU A 2 21.12 2.62 -6.67
CA LEU A 2 19.81 3.15 -6.24
C LEU A 2 19.33 4.47 -6.87
N MET A 3 20.03 5.59 -6.64
CA MET A 3 19.73 6.90 -7.24
C MET A 3 19.67 6.90 -8.78
N GLY A 4 20.40 5.99 -9.43
CA GLY A 4 20.38 5.81 -10.87
C GLY A 4 19.04 5.31 -11.43
N LEU A 5 18.16 4.77 -10.60
CA LEU A 5 16.80 4.39 -11.03
C LEU A 5 16.01 5.61 -11.50
N TRP A 6 16.23 6.77 -10.88
CA TRP A 6 15.56 8.03 -11.24
C TRP A 6 16.06 8.67 -12.54
N ASN A 7 17.16 8.17 -13.10
CA ASN A 7 17.68 8.69 -14.38
C ASN A 7 16.78 8.31 -15.57
N ALA A 8 16.04 7.20 -15.46
CA ALA A 8 15.17 6.68 -16.50
C ALA A 8 13.69 7.10 -16.33
N GLY A 9 13.38 7.85 -15.26
CA GLY A 9 12.01 8.21 -14.87
C GLY A 9 11.74 7.84 -13.42
N GLU A 10 10.46 7.83 -13.05
CA GLU A 10 10.07 7.43 -11.70
C GLU A 10 10.11 5.90 -11.56
N PRO A 11 10.87 5.35 -10.59
CA PRO A 11 10.89 3.91 -10.38
C PRO A 11 9.68 3.41 -9.61
N SER A 12 9.35 2.14 -9.79
CA SER A 12 8.36 1.47 -8.96
C SER A 12 8.94 1.08 -7.59
N CYS A 13 8.06 0.86 -6.61
CA CYS A 13 8.40 0.28 -5.32
C CYS A 13 9.17 -1.05 -5.47
N GLY A 14 8.82 -1.85 -6.47
CA GLY A 14 9.49 -3.09 -6.83
C GLY A 14 10.94 -2.90 -7.29
N GLN A 15 11.20 -1.95 -8.18
CA GLN A 15 12.56 -1.64 -8.65
C GLN A 15 13.46 -1.13 -7.52
N VAL A 16 12.89 -0.33 -6.62
CA VAL A 16 13.60 0.12 -5.40
C VAL A 16 13.90 -1.06 -4.49
N LEU A 17 12.93 -1.95 -4.25
CA LEU A 17 13.12 -3.15 -3.43
C LEU A 17 14.19 -4.10 -4.00
N GLU A 18 14.19 -4.32 -5.32
CA GLU A 18 15.22 -5.09 -6.02
C GLU A 18 16.60 -4.46 -5.85
N SER A 19 16.72 -3.14 -6.04
CA SER A 19 18.01 -2.45 -5.87
C SER A 19 18.52 -2.53 -4.43
N ILE A 20 17.64 -2.47 -3.44
CA ILE A 20 17.98 -2.68 -2.02
C ILE A 20 18.48 -4.12 -1.80
N ALA A 21 17.81 -5.12 -2.37
CA ALA A 21 18.20 -6.51 -2.26
C ALA A 21 19.58 -6.80 -2.88
N GLU A 22 19.86 -6.22 -4.05
CA GLU A 22 21.14 -6.37 -4.74
C GLU A 22 22.30 -5.67 -4.02
N THR A 23 22.05 -4.48 -3.47
CA THR A 23 23.07 -3.68 -2.81
C THR A 23 23.24 -4.00 -1.33
N ASN A 24 22.29 -4.76 -0.77
CA ASN A 24 22.16 -5.05 0.66
C ASN A 24 22.23 -3.78 1.52
N LEU A 25 21.64 -2.69 1.01
CA LEU A 25 21.73 -1.36 1.62
C LEU A 25 20.86 -1.25 2.89
N PHE A 26 19.75 -1.97 2.93
CA PHE A 26 18.82 -2.03 4.05
C PHE A 26 18.36 -3.47 4.29
N GLU A 27 18.02 -3.78 5.54
CA GLU A 27 17.38 -5.06 5.87
C GLU A 27 15.97 -5.12 5.29
N ILE A 28 15.65 -6.24 4.63
CA ILE A 28 14.33 -6.46 4.03
C ILE A 28 13.45 -7.22 5.04
N PRO A 29 12.30 -6.66 5.44
CA PRO A 29 11.35 -7.34 6.32
C PRO A 29 10.87 -8.67 5.75
N ASP A 30 10.67 -9.68 6.61
CA ASP A 30 10.27 -11.03 6.20
C ASP A 30 9.02 -11.06 5.32
N ARG A 31 8.06 -10.17 5.60
CA ARG A 31 6.82 -10.04 4.81
C ARG A 31 7.07 -9.69 3.34
N LEU A 32 8.14 -8.95 3.05
CA LEU A 32 8.49 -8.56 1.68
C LEU A 32 9.40 -9.58 0.99
N LYS A 33 10.04 -10.50 1.73
CA LYS A 33 10.92 -11.53 1.15
C LYS A 33 10.16 -12.47 0.21
N ALA A 34 8.94 -12.84 0.57
CA ALA A 34 8.09 -13.68 -0.28
C ALA A 34 7.72 -12.97 -1.61
N ALA A 35 7.34 -11.70 -1.53
CA ALA A 35 7.02 -10.89 -2.71
C ALA A 35 8.25 -10.62 -3.59
N LEU A 36 9.41 -10.39 -2.98
CA LEU A 36 10.68 -10.24 -3.68
C LEU A 36 11.07 -11.53 -4.42
N ALA A 37 10.99 -12.68 -3.75
CA ALA A 37 11.30 -13.97 -4.36
C ALA A 37 10.39 -14.24 -5.58
N ALA A 38 9.09 -13.99 -5.45
CA ALA A 38 8.13 -14.14 -6.54
C ALA A 38 8.40 -13.21 -7.73
N ARG A 39 8.94 -12.01 -7.51
CA ARG A 39 9.32 -11.07 -8.59
C ARG A 39 10.65 -11.43 -9.25
N MET A 40 11.59 -12.00 -8.49
CA MET A 40 12.89 -12.44 -9.02
C MET A 40 12.82 -13.77 -9.76
N THR A 41 11.77 -14.59 -9.55
CA THR A 41 11.54 -15.80 -10.34
C THR A 41 11.01 -15.44 -11.73
N PRO A 42 11.72 -15.78 -12.83
CA PRO A 42 11.21 -15.54 -14.18
C PRO A 42 9.91 -16.31 -14.43
N ALA A 43 8.93 -15.65 -15.05
CA ALA A 43 7.62 -16.24 -15.39
C ALA A 43 7.70 -17.53 -16.24
N ASP A 44 8.84 -17.76 -16.92
CA ASP A 44 9.08 -19.01 -17.67
C ASP A 44 9.35 -20.23 -16.78
N ASN A 45 9.84 -20.05 -15.55
CA ASN A 45 10.01 -21.15 -14.59
C ASN A 45 8.74 -21.42 -13.76
N ALA A 46 7.90 -20.40 -13.57
CA ALA A 46 6.63 -20.55 -12.85
C ALA A 46 5.62 -21.43 -13.61
N ARG A 47 5.69 -21.50 -14.95
CA ARG A 47 4.80 -22.36 -15.75
C ARG A 47 5.21 -23.83 -15.79
N ALA A 48 6.48 -24.16 -15.51
CA ALA A 48 6.97 -25.52 -15.61
C ALA A 48 6.86 -26.30 -14.29
N GLU A 49 6.84 -25.62 -13.14
CA GLU A 49 6.81 -26.27 -11.83
C GLU A 49 5.50 -26.08 -11.07
N ASP A 50 4.56 -25.26 -11.56
CA ASP A 50 3.48 -24.76 -10.71
C ASP A 50 2.04 -24.86 -11.25
N GLU A 51 1.70 -25.99 -11.87
CA GLU A 51 0.29 -26.43 -11.94
C GLU A 51 -0.20 -26.99 -10.57
N ARG A 52 0.58 -26.83 -9.49
CA ARG A 52 0.34 -27.46 -8.18
C ARG A 52 0.53 -26.58 -6.93
N ALA A 53 1.06 -25.36 -7.00
CA ALA A 53 1.02 -24.48 -5.82
C ALA A 53 -0.39 -24.02 -5.57
N ASP A 54 -0.68 -23.90 -4.28
CA ASP A 54 -1.80 -23.13 -3.81
C ASP A 54 -1.72 -21.71 -4.40
N PRO A 55 -2.87 -21.13 -4.79
CA PRO A 55 -2.90 -19.75 -5.23
C PRO A 55 -2.21 -18.85 -4.20
N PRO A 56 -1.50 -17.78 -4.64
CA PRO A 56 -0.87 -16.86 -3.72
C PRO A 56 -1.90 -16.37 -2.71
N THR A 57 -1.51 -16.29 -1.44
CA THR A 57 -2.39 -15.74 -0.41
C THR A 57 -2.81 -14.33 -0.83
N GLU A 58 -4.02 -13.91 -0.47
CA GLU A 58 -4.54 -12.56 -0.78
C GLU A 58 -3.55 -11.46 -0.38
N GLY A 59 -2.84 -11.64 0.74
CA GLY A 59 -1.79 -10.74 1.20
C GLY A 59 -0.54 -10.72 0.29
N LEU A 60 -0.13 -11.86 -0.27
CA LEU A 60 0.99 -11.89 -1.23
C LEU A 60 0.61 -11.20 -2.54
N GLN A 61 -0.60 -11.44 -3.04
CA GLN A 61 -1.11 -10.78 -4.24
C GLN A 61 -1.18 -9.26 -4.08
N ALA A 62 -1.71 -8.78 -2.94
CA ALA A 62 -1.75 -7.35 -2.63
C ALA A 62 -0.35 -6.72 -2.55
N LEU A 63 0.65 -7.46 -2.02
CA LEU A 63 2.04 -6.99 -2.01
C LEU A 63 2.64 -6.91 -3.41
N LEU A 64 2.36 -7.88 -4.28
CA LEU A 64 2.83 -7.85 -5.67
C LEU A 64 2.26 -6.64 -6.42
N GLU A 65 0.95 -6.37 -6.25
CA GLU A 65 0.30 -5.20 -6.83
C GLU A 65 0.88 -3.88 -6.27
N PHE A 66 1.13 -3.82 -4.97
CA PHE A 66 1.79 -2.68 -4.33
C PHE A 66 3.18 -2.41 -4.93
N LEU A 67 3.95 -3.44 -5.28
CA LEU A 67 5.30 -3.28 -5.83
C LEU A 67 5.30 -2.68 -7.25
N GLU A 68 4.17 -2.69 -7.96
CA GLU A 68 4.01 -2.02 -9.26
C GLU A 68 3.70 -0.52 -9.11
N CYS A 69 3.42 -0.05 -7.90
CA CYS A 69 3.13 1.36 -7.62
C CYS A 69 4.38 2.25 -7.81
N PRO A 70 4.25 3.49 -8.32
CA PRO A 70 5.35 4.44 -8.35
C PRO A 70 5.87 4.76 -6.95
N PHE A 71 7.19 4.89 -6.79
CA PHE A 71 7.79 5.10 -5.47
C PHE A 71 7.36 6.41 -4.81
N SER A 72 6.98 7.44 -5.57
CA SER A 72 6.46 8.69 -4.99
C SER A 72 5.19 8.51 -4.17
N MET A 73 4.48 7.39 -4.31
CA MET A 73 3.26 7.10 -3.55
C MET A 73 3.54 6.69 -2.09
N ILE A 74 4.79 6.35 -1.74
CA ILE A 74 5.14 5.96 -0.37
C ILE A 74 4.93 7.10 0.62
N GLU A 75 5.38 8.31 0.30
CA GLU A 75 5.24 9.49 1.16
C GLU A 75 3.77 9.86 1.45
N PRO A 76 2.89 10.05 0.43
CA PRO A 76 1.49 10.36 0.69
C PRO A 76 0.75 9.21 1.39
N TYR A 77 1.11 7.95 1.11
CA TYR A 77 0.54 6.81 1.83
C TYR A 77 0.95 6.80 3.31
N ALA A 78 2.23 7.08 3.61
CA ALA A 78 2.71 7.20 4.99
C ALA A 78 2.00 8.32 5.75
N ALA A 79 1.85 9.50 5.12
CA ALA A 79 1.11 10.62 5.69
C ALA A 79 -0.38 10.27 5.95
N TYR A 80 -1.00 9.51 5.05
CA TYR A 80 -2.37 9.04 5.22
C TYR A 80 -2.50 8.09 6.42
N VAL A 81 -1.64 7.07 6.53
CA VAL A 81 -1.67 6.10 7.63
C VAL A 81 -1.31 6.75 8.98
N ALA A 82 -0.53 7.83 8.97
CA ALA A 82 -0.19 8.61 10.15
C ALA A 82 -1.28 9.62 10.58
N HIS A 83 -2.42 9.72 9.86
CA HIS A 83 -3.46 10.74 10.08
C HIS A 83 -2.96 12.19 9.88
N GLU A 84 -1.90 12.37 9.09
CA GLU A 84 -1.30 13.68 8.76
C GLU A 84 -1.76 14.19 7.39
N ALA A 85 -2.51 13.38 6.63
CA ALA A 85 -3.04 13.77 5.33
C ALA A 85 -4.20 14.78 5.46
N SER A 86 -4.19 15.81 4.61
CA SER A 86 -5.24 16.85 4.56
C SER A 86 -6.64 16.34 4.20
N TYR A 87 -6.73 15.11 3.70
CA TYR A 87 -7.96 14.44 3.28
C TYR A 87 -8.14 13.12 4.04
N ASP A 88 -7.84 13.10 5.34
CA ASP A 88 -8.15 11.96 6.18
C ASP A 88 -9.67 11.71 6.17
N THR A 89 -10.10 10.74 5.36
CA THR A 89 -11.47 10.26 5.40
C THR A 89 -11.57 9.37 6.62
N HIS A 90 -11.96 9.95 7.74
CA HIS A 90 -12.53 9.19 8.84
C HIS A 90 -13.67 8.32 8.30
N GLN A 91 -13.38 7.05 8.00
CA GLN A 91 -14.40 6.04 7.76
C GLN A 91 -15.04 5.74 9.12
N GLY A 92 -16.04 6.55 9.49
CA GLY A 92 -16.72 6.47 10.78
C GLY A 92 -17.08 7.80 11.44
N VAL A 93 -17.35 8.89 10.70
CA VAL A 93 -17.87 10.13 11.33
C VAL A 93 -19.36 10.01 11.70
N LYS A 94 -19.65 9.27 12.77
CA LYS A 94 -20.86 9.53 13.57
C LYS A 94 -20.40 10.08 14.92
N GLY A 95 -20.36 11.41 15.03
CA GLY A 95 -20.12 12.10 16.31
C GLY A 95 -18.90 13.03 16.39
N LEU A 96 -18.30 13.46 15.28
CA LEU A 96 -17.34 14.57 15.33
C LEU A 96 -18.10 15.90 15.42
N GLU A 97 -17.93 16.59 16.55
CA GLU A 97 -18.40 17.95 16.75
C GLU A 97 -17.35 18.92 16.18
N PHE A 98 -17.76 19.76 15.24
CA PHE A 98 -16.92 20.83 14.72
C PHE A 98 -17.35 22.14 15.35
N ASP A 99 -16.40 22.95 15.83
CA ASP A 99 -16.62 24.24 16.50
C ASP A 99 -17.52 25.23 15.72
N ARG A 100 -17.60 25.05 14.40
CA ARG A 100 -18.38 25.91 13.48
C ARG A 100 -19.65 25.27 12.92
N VAL A 101 -19.98 24.05 13.34
CA VAL A 101 -21.17 23.32 12.87
C VAL A 101 -22.14 23.18 14.03
N MET A 102 -23.25 23.92 13.95
CA MET A 102 -24.38 23.75 14.86
C MET A 102 -25.39 22.80 14.24
N VAL A 103 -25.69 21.70 14.92
CA VAL A 103 -26.76 20.79 14.54
C VAL A 103 -28.07 21.29 15.18
N LEU A 104 -29.02 21.74 14.37
CA LEU A 104 -30.41 21.89 14.83
C LEU A 104 -31.15 20.57 14.56
N MET A 105 -31.55 19.88 15.64
CA MET A 105 -32.50 18.77 15.55
C MET A 105 -33.92 19.34 15.68
N ASP A 106 -34.74 19.17 14.65
CA ASP A 106 -36.17 19.46 14.72
C ASP A 106 -36.90 18.19 15.18
N ASP A 107 -37.34 18.20 16.44
CA ASP A 107 -38.02 17.08 17.11
C ASP A 107 -39.51 16.99 16.72
N SER A 108 -40.03 17.90 15.90
CA SER A 108 -41.47 17.96 15.59
C SER A 108 -41.99 16.76 14.77
N GLU A 109 -41.11 16.06 14.06
CA GLU A 109 -41.43 14.80 13.36
C GLU A 109 -40.94 13.54 14.09
N ALA A 110 -40.19 13.69 15.17
CA ALA A 110 -39.78 12.56 16.00
C ALA A 110 -40.96 12.10 16.85
N ARG A 111 -41.83 11.28 16.24
CA ARG A 111 -42.76 10.45 16.99
C ARG A 111 -41.94 9.44 17.79
N GLY A 112 -41.55 9.84 19.00
CA GLY A 112 -40.94 8.97 19.99
C GLY A 112 -41.74 7.67 20.14
N PHE A 113 -41.01 6.58 20.40
CA PHE A 113 -41.56 5.25 20.63
C PHE A 113 -42.59 5.22 21.77
#